data_AF-A0AAW0HAQ1-F1
#
_entry.id   AF-A0AAW0HAQ1-F1
#
_cell.length_a   1.000
_cell.length_b   1.000
_cell.length_c   1.000
_cell.angle_alpha   90.00
_cell.angle_beta   90.00
_cell.angle_gamma   90.00
#
_symmetry.space_group_name_H-M   'P 1'
#
loop_
_entity.id
_entity.type
_entity.pdbx_description
1 polymer ?
#
loop_
_entity_poly.entity_id
_entity_poly.type
_entity_poly.pdbx_seq_one_letter_code
_entity_poly.pdbx_strand_id
1 'polypeptide(L)'
;MMGFIYTGKEPDLHSIADAILAAADKYGLERLKVMYESALCRDLTVENVAHTLFLADLHSTQHLKIQVLNFITAHASEVSQTASWKTVVDSYPHLVAEAYSSLASPQCNLLEPPPKRLKQSKDPVPCVLHLYPRSSGH
;
A
#
# COMPACT_ATOMS: atom_id res chain seq x y z
N MET A 1 14.10 18.54 2.98
CA MET A 1 15.43 19.20 2.77
C MET A 1 15.68 20.35 3.75
N MET A 2 14.82 21.38 3.85
CA MET A 2 15.12 22.53 4.73
C MET A 2 15.16 22.20 6.24
N GLY A 3 14.31 21.29 6.75
CA GLY A 3 14.36 20.88 8.15
C GLY A 3 15.70 20.26 8.56
N PHE A 4 16.25 19.37 7.72
CA PHE A 4 17.52 18.69 8.00
C PHE A 4 18.70 19.65 8.22
N ILE A 5 18.75 20.75 7.47
CA ILE A 5 19.80 21.77 7.59
C ILE A 5 19.78 22.45 8.97
N TYR A 6 18.60 22.63 9.57
CA TYR A 6 18.44 23.36 10.82
C TYR A 6 18.30 22.47 12.06
N THR A 7 17.73 21.28 11.93
CA THR A 7 17.47 20.37 13.05
C THR A 7 18.44 19.20 13.13
N GLY A 8 19.22 18.93 12.07
CA GLY A 8 20.16 17.80 12.01
C GLY A 8 19.50 16.41 12.04
N LYS A 9 18.16 16.35 12.11
CA LYS A 9 17.38 15.12 12.13
C LYS A 9 16.76 14.89 10.76
N GLU A 10 17.04 13.74 10.16
CA GLU A 10 16.33 13.30 8.96
C GLU A 10 14.86 13.06 9.35
N PRO A 11 13.88 13.62 8.62
CA PRO A 11 12.49 13.45 8.99
C PRO A 11 12.11 11.97 8.93
N ASP A 12 11.63 11.44 10.05
CA ASP A 12 11.18 10.05 10.17
C ASP A 12 10.09 9.78 9.12
N LEU A 13 10.22 8.69 8.34
CA LEU A 13 9.30 8.37 7.25
C LEU A 13 7.83 8.43 7.69
N HIS A 14 7.54 7.94 8.90
CA HIS A 14 6.20 7.93 9.51
C HIS A 14 5.66 9.33 9.79
N SER A 15 6.52 10.26 10.21
CA SER A 15 6.13 11.66 10.43
C SER A 15 5.82 12.37 9.12
N ILE A 16 6.59 12.08 8.06
CA ILE A 16 6.30 12.60 6.71
C ILE A 16 5.01 11.97 6.18
N ALA A 17 4.82 10.66 6.39
CA ALA A 17 3.67 9.93 5.92
C ALA A 17 2.38 10.42 6.58
N ASP A 18 2.36 10.69 7.88
CA ASP A 18 1.24 11.29 8.60
C ASP A 18 0.84 12.64 7.98
N ALA A 19 1.80 13.55 7.81
CA ALA A 19 1.56 14.86 7.20
C ALA A 19 1.03 14.76 5.76
N ILE A 20 1.55 13.82 4.97
CA ILE A 20 1.15 13.63 3.58
C ILE A 20 -0.21 12.93 3.47
N LEU A 21 -0.49 11.92 4.29
CA LEU A 21 -1.79 11.26 4.34
C LEU A 21 -2.87 12.25 4.79
N ALA A 22 -2.59 13.08 5.81
CA ALA A 22 -3.50 14.15 6.24
C ALA A 22 -3.78 15.16 5.12
N ALA A 23 -2.74 15.57 4.38
CA ALA A 23 -2.91 16.44 3.23
C ALA A 23 -3.68 15.76 2.09
N ALA A 24 -3.38 14.49 1.80
CA ALA A 24 -4.05 13.74 0.76
C ALA A 24 -5.56 13.59 1.07
N ASP A 25 -5.92 13.29 2.31
CA ASP A 25 -7.31 13.22 2.76
C ASP A 25 -8.00 14.59 2.67
N LYS A 26 -7.33 15.66 3.10
CA LYS A 26 -7.88 17.03 3.06
C LYS A 26 -8.13 17.54 1.64
N TYR A 27 -7.25 17.19 0.70
CA TYR A 27 -7.30 17.68 -0.69
C TYR A 27 -7.82 16.64 -1.69
N GLY A 28 -8.25 15.45 -1.24
CA GLY A 28 -8.74 14.37 -2.10
C GLY A 28 -7.69 13.82 -3.07
N LEU A 29 -6.41 13.82 -2.68
CA LEU A 29 -5.30 13.38 -3.54
C LEU A 29 -5.08 11.87 -3.44
N GLU A 30 -6.03 11.08 -3.95
CA GLU A 30 -6.01 9.62 -3.82
C GLU A 30 -4.72 8.96 -4.35
N ARG A 31 -4.18 9.48 -5.46
CA ARG A 31 -2.93 8.95 -6.03
C ARG A 31 -1.73 9.14 -5.09
N LEU A 32 -1.69 10.25 -4.35
CA LEU A 32 -0.63 10.53 -3.39
C LEU A 32 -0.75 9.62 -2.16
N LYS A 33 -1.99 9.37 -1.72
CA LYS A 33 -2.33 8.43 -0.65
C LYS A 33 -1.80 7.02 -0.96
N VAL A 34 -2.17 6.47 -2.13
CA VAL A 34 -1.73 5.13 -2.56
C VAL A 34 -0.21 5.00 -2.66
N MET A 35 0.49 6.04 -3.12
CA MET A 35 1.95 6.04 -3.19
C MET A 35 2.60 5.91 -1.81
N TYR A 36 2.06 6.62 -0.81
CA TYR A 36 2.57 6.57 0.56
C TYR A 36 2.16 5.30 1.30
N GLU A 37 0.96 4.78 1.07
CA GLU A 37 0.58 3.44 1.55
C GLU A 37 1.57 2.38 1.04
N SER A 38 1.92 2.44 -0.24
CA SER A 38 2.87 1.49 -0.84
C SER A 38 4.28 1.64 -0.28
N ALA A 39 4.72 2.86 0.03
CA ALA A 39 6.01 3.10 0.67
C ALA A 39 6.01 2.56 2.11
N LEU A 40 5.00 2.89 2.91
CA LEU A 40 4.86 2.41 4.28
C LEU A 40 4.81 0.89 4.36
N CYS A 41 4.11 0.22 3.43
CA CYS A 41 4.09 -1.24 3.39
C CYS A 41 5.49 -1.83 3.13
N ARG A 42 6.31 -1.20 2.29
CA ARG A 42 7.65 -1.68 1.97
C ARG A 42 8.62 -1.54 3.14
N ASP A 43 8.42 -0.52 3.96
CA ASP A 43 9.25 -0.22 5.14
C ASP A 43 8.67 -0.83 6.44
N LEU A 44 7.73 -1.77 6.34
CA LEU A 44 7.16 -2.46 7.49
C LEU A 44 8.21 -3.33 8.20
N THR A 45 8.35 -3.09 9.50
CA THR A 45 9.20 -3.88 10.41
C THR A 45 8.45 -4.18 11.70
N VAL A 46 8.91 -5.18 12.46
CA VAL A 46 8.32 -5.58 13.75
C VAL A 46 8.25 -4.40 14.73
N GLU A 47 9.24 -3.52 14.73
CA GLU A 47 9.26 -2.36 15.64
C GLU A 47 8.25 -1.27 15.24
N ASN A 48 8.03 -1.12 13.94
CA ASN A 48 7.29 0.01 13.36
C ASN A 48 5.86 -0.33 12.93
N VAL A 49 5.51 -1.61 12.90
CA VAL A 49 4.16 -2.08 12.50
C VAL A 49 3.07 -1.51 13.41
N ALA A 50 3.34 -1.37 14.71
CA ALA A 50 2.40 -0.79 15.67
C ALA A 50 2.08 0.68 15.33
N HIS A 51 3.11 1.46 14.99
CA HIS A 51 2.93 2.86 14.63
C HIS A 51 2.26 3.01 13.25
N THR A 52 2.60 2.13 12.31
CA THR A 52 1.97 2.09 10.98
C THR A 52 0.49 1.68 11.06
N LEU A 53 0.11 0.78 11.98
CA LEU A 53 -1.28 0.41 12.24
C LEU A 53 -2.08 1.61 12.74
N PHE A 54 -1.51 2.39 13.66
CA PHE A 54 -2.13 3.61 14.15
C PHE A 54 -2.35 4.63 13.02
N LEU A 55 -1.35 4.87 12.17
CA LEU A 55 -1.51 5.76 11.02
C LEU A 55 -2.59 5.27 10.04
N ALA A 56 -2.66 3.95 9.83
CA ALA A 56 -3.66 3.38 8.95
C ALA A 56 -5.10 3.55 9.47
N ASP A 57 -5.27 3.45 10.80
CA ASP A 57 -6.55 3.72 11.46
C ASP A 57 -6.91 5.21 11.41
N LEU A 58 -5.95 6.09 11.69
CA LEU A 58 -6.14 7.54 11.69
C LEU A 58 -6.61 8.08 10.34
N HIS A 59 -6.03 7.58 9.25
CA HIS A 59 -6.35 8.00 7.87
C HIS A 59 -7.39 7.11 7.18
N SER A 60 -7.94 6.12 7.91
CA SER A 60 -8.88 5.12 7.40
C SER A 60 -8.42 4.51 6.06
N THR A 61 -7.12 4.21 5.94
CA THR A 61 -6.50 3.64 4.73
C THR A 61 -6.71 2.13 4.71
N GLN A 62 -7.82 1.67 4.13
CA GLN A 62 -8.22 0.25 4.16
C GLN A 62 -7.14 -0.68 3.61
N HIS A 63 -6.50 -0.30 2.51
CA HIS A 63 -5.49 -1.12 1.85
C HIS A 63 -4.22 -1.30 2.71
N LEU A 64 -3.67 -0.20 3.24
CA LEU A 64 -2.54 -0.27 4.18
C LEU A 64 -2.91 -1.06 5.45
N LYS A 65 -4.11 -0.83 6.00
CA LYS A 65 -4.57 -1.51 7.22
C LYS A 65 -4.60 -3.03 7.04
N ILE A 66 -5.13 -3.52 5.92
CA ILE A 66 -5.13 -4.96 5.61
C ILE A 66 -3.70 -5.52 5.56
N GLN A 67 -2.78 -4.83 4.88
CA GLN A 67 -1.38 -5.29 4.78
C GLN A 67 -0.67 -5.30 6.13
N VAL A 68 -0.89 -4.27 6.95
CA VAL A 68 -0.36 -4.18 8.31
C VAL A 68 -0.91 -5.31 9.18
N LEU A 69 -2.22 -5.55 9.15
CA LEU A 69 -2.86 -6.64 9.90
C LEU A 69 -2.32 -8.01 9.46
N ASN A 70 -2.15 -8.23 8.15
CA ASN A 70 -1.54 -9.46 7.64
C ASN A 70 -0.11 -9.64 8.17
N PHE A 71 0.71 -8.58 8.19
CA PHE A 71 2.05 -8.63 8.77
C PHE A 71 2.02 -8.96 10.26
N ILE A 72 1.09 -8.35 11.02
CA ILE A 72 0.92 -8.64 12.45
C ILE A 72 0.53 -10.09 12.66
N THR A 73 -0.40 -10.65 11.87
CA THR A 73 -0.77 -12.07 12.01
C THR A 73 0.38 -13.01 11.68
N ALA A 74 1.22 -12.69 10.69
CA ALA A 74 2.38 -13.50 10.32
C ALA A 74 3.50 -13.44 11.38
N HIS A 75 3.72 -12.27 12.00
CA HIS A 75 4.78 -12.04 12.99
C HIS A 75 4.23 -11.82 14.41
N ALA A 76 3.05 -12.36 14.73
CA ALA A 76 2.31 -12.05 15.96
C ALA A 76 3.14 -12.28 17.24
N SER A 77 3.93 -13.35 17.24
CA SER A 77 4.83 -13.68 18.36
C SER A 77 5.89 -12.61 18.59
N GLU A 78 6.47 -12.05 17.54
CA GLU A 78 7.53 -11.03 17.63
C GLU A 78 6.93 -9.66 17.97
N VAL A 79 5.83 -9.28 17.29
CA VAL A 79 5.14 -8.01 17.48
C VAL A 79 4.59 -7.89 18.91
N SER A 80 4.04 -8.98 19.47
CA SER A 80 3.51 -8.97 20.84
C SER A 80 4.54 -8.65 21.93
N GLN A 81 5.83 -8.86 21.64
CA GLN A 81 6.92 -8.61 22.58
C GLN A 81 7.43 -7.16 22.53
N THR A 82 7.14 -6.44 21.45
CA THR A 82 7.64 -5.09 21.21
C THR A 82 7.02 -4.07 22.17
N ALA A 83 7.81 -3.09 22.63
CA ALA A 83 7.32 -2.01 23.47
C ALA A 83 6.23 -1.16 22.77
N SER A 84 6.37 -0.93 21.46
CA SER A 84 5.39 -0.20 20.65
C SER A 84 4.04 -0.90 20.58
N TRP A 85 4.00 -2.24 20.60
CA TRP A 85 2.75 -2.99 20.67
C TRP A 85 2.08 -2.85 22.04
N LYS A 86 2.85 -2.89 23.13
CA LYS A 86 2.30 -2.69 24.49
C LYS A 86 1.60 -1.33 24.63
N THR A 87 2.19 -0.27 24.07
CA THR A 87 1.54 1.05 24.07
C THR A 87 0.25 1.07 23.26
N VAL A 88 0.17 0.30 22.18
CA VAL A 88 -1.07 0.12 21.40
C VAL A 88 -2.13 -0.62 22.20
N VAL A 89 -1.75 -1.65 22.95
CA VAL A 89 -2.67 -2.39 23.84
C VAL A 89 -3.27 -1.47 24.90
N ASP A 90 -2.47 -0.61 25.50
CA ASP A 90 -2.92 0.28 26.57
C ASP A 90 -3.72 1.48 26.04
N SER A 91 -3.30 2.07 24.91
CA SER A 91 -3.89 3.33 24.40
C SER A 91 -5.02 3.11 23.40
N TYR A 92 -5.00 2.00 22.65
CA TYR A 92 -5.88 1.75 21.50
C TYR A 92 -6.38 0.29 21.50
N PRO A 93 -7.20 -0.12 22.49
CA PRO A 93 -7.66 -1.50 22.61
C PRO A 93 -8.50 -1.97 21.42
N HIS A 94 -9.12 -1.05 20.66
CA HIS A 94 -9.88 -1.38 19.45
C HIS A 94 -9.00 -1.95 18.34
N LEU A 95 -7.76 -1.46 18.19
CA LEU A 95 -6.80 -1.96 17.19
C LEU A 95 -6.37 -3.40 17.49
N VAL A 96 -6.24 -3.73 18.77
CA VAL A 96 -5.90 -5.09 19.21
C VAL A 96 -7.06 -6.04 18.96
N ALA A 97 -8.30 -5.61 19.25
CA ALA A 97 -9.49 -6.39 18.96
C ALA A 97 -9.64 -6.67 17.45
N GLU A 98 -9.31 -5.69 16.61
CA GLU A 98 -9.32 -5.85 15.15
C GLU A 98 -8.22 -6.79 14.66
N ALA A 99 -7.01 -6.67 15.17
CA ALA A 99 -5.92 -7.61 14.86
C ALA A 99 -6.25 -9.05 15.28
N TYR A 100 -6.86 -9.23 16.44
CA TYR A 100 -7.36 -10.52 16.90
C TYR A 100 -8.48 -11.06 16.00
N SER A 101 -9.42 -10.20 15.59
CA SER A 101 -10.50 -10.59 14.69
C SER A 101 -9.99 -10.98 13.30
N SER A 102 -8.93 -10.32 12.83
CA SER A 102 -8.22 -10.67 11.59
C SER A 102 -7.52 -12.04 11.71
N LEU A 103 -6.94 -12.36 12.87
CA LEU A 103 -6.36 -13.68 13.15
C LEU A 103 -7.42 -14.79 13.18
N ALA A 104 -8.59 -14.50 13.75
CA ALA A 104 -9.69 -15.47 13.87
C ALA A 104 -10.45 -15.72 12.56
N SER A 105 -10.34 -14.81 11.59
CA SER A 105 -11.00 -14.93 10.29
C SER A 105 -10.05 -15.58 9.28
N PRO A 106 -10.40 -16.70 8.63
CA PRO A 106 -9.62 -17.18 7.48
C PRO A 106 -9.64 -16.07 6.42
N GLN A 107 -8.46 -15.54 6.09
CA GLN A 107 -8.28 -14.37 5.26
C GLN A 107 -9.19 -14.39 4.02
N CYS A 108 -10.19 -13.51 3.98
CA CYS A 108 -10.68 -13.02 2.71
C CYS A 108 -9.57 -12.15 2.14
N ASN A 109 -8.76 -12.73 1.26
CA ASN A 109 -7.99 -11.99 0.27
C ASN A 109 -8.98 -11.17 -0.57
N LEU A 110 -9.45 -10.02 -0.08
CA LEU A 110 -9.99 -8.97 -0.93
C LEU A 110 -8.82 -8.22 -1.57
N LEU A 111 -7.91 -9.00 -2.16
CA LEU A 111 -7.14 -8.54 -3.30
C LEU A 111 -8.21 -8.34 -4.38
N GLU A 112 -8.38 -7.10 -4.81
CA GLU A 112 -9.17 -6.80 -6.00
C GLU A 112 -8.87 -7.83 -7.09
N PRO A 113 -9.89 -8.30 -7.84
CA PRO A 113 -9.66 -9.22 -8.94
C PRO A 113 -8.54 -8.63 -9.82
N PRO A 114 -7.56 -9.45 -10.27
CA PRO A 114 -6.44 -8.95 -11.03
C PRO A 114 -6.96 -8.13 -12.21
N PRO A 115 -6.30 -7.01 -12.58
CA PRO A 115 -6.72 -6.23 -13.73
C PRO A 115 -6.86 -7.21 -14.90
N LYS A 116 -8.07 -7.25 -15.48
CA LYS A 116 -8.37 -8.07 -16.65
C LYS A 116 -7.20 -7.89 -17.60
N ARG A 117 -6.39 -8.93 -17.81
CA ARG A 117 -5.45 -8.96 -18.93
C ARG A 117 -6.28 -8.61 -20.14
N LEU A 118 -6.06 -7.42 -20.69
CA LEU A 118 -6.51 -7.10 -22.03
C LEU A 118 -5.97 -8.26 -22.85
N LYS A 119 -6.87 -9.12 -23.34
CA LYS A 119 -6.45 -10.18 -24.25
C LYS A 119 -5.74 -9.44 -25.36
N GLN A 120 -4.42 -9.64 -25.49
CA GLN A 120 -3.75 -9.39 -26.74
C GLN A 120 -4.53 -10.24 -27.73
N SER A 121 -5.40 -9.57 -28.48
CA SER A 121 -6.00 -10.13 -29.66
C SER A 121 -4.81 -10.48 -30.55
N LYS A 122 -4.44 -11.75 -30.56
CA LYS A 122 -3.70 -12.33 -31.68
C LYS A 122 -4.72 -12.41 -32.81
N ASP A 123 -5.05 -11.26 -33.38
CA ASP A 123 -5.53 -11.23 -34.74
C ASP A 123 -4.30 -11.57 -35.58
N PRO A 124 -4.30 -12.70 -36.31
CA PRO A 124 -3.27 -12.92 -37.30
C PRO A 124 -3.42 -11.81 -38.33
N VAL A 125 -2.39 -10.96 -38.41
CA VAL A 125 -2.25 -9.95 -39.46
C VAL A 125 -2.51 -10.64 -40.79
N PRO A 126 -3.56 -10.28 -41.55
CA PRO A 126 -3.66 -10.77 -42.91
C PRO A 126 -2.52 -10.12 -43.68
N CYS A 127 -1.59 -10.94 -44.15
CA CYS A 127 -0.60 -10.60 -45.16
C CYS A 127 -1.34 -10.18 -46.44
N VAL A 128 -1.83 -8.95 -46.48
CA VAL A 128 -2.20 -8.30 -47.73
C VAL A 128 -0.90 -7.74 -48.29
N LEU A 129 -0.18 -8.58 -49.05
CA LEU A 129 0.80 -8.09 -50.00
C LEU A 129 0.07 -7.07 -50.86
N HIS A 130 0.48 -5.82 -50.71
CA HIS A 130 0.23 -4.75 -51.66
C HIS A 130 0.51 -5.29 -53.07
N LEU A 131 -0.56 -5.44 -53.84
CA LEU A 131 -0.51 -5.52 -55.29
C LEU A 131 0.11 -4.20 -55.78
N TYR A 132 1.39 -4.26 -56.15
CA TYR A 132 1.99 -3.26 -57.01
C TYR A 132 1.25 -3.27 -58.36
N PRO A 133 0.74 -2.14 -58.87
CA PRO A 133 0.37 -2.04 -60.26
C PRO A 133 1.65 -1.99 -61.11
N ARG A 134 1.93 -3.06 -61.85
CA ARG A 134 2.97 -3.09 -62.87
C ARG A 134 2.45 -2.31 -64.08
N SER A 135 3.07 -1.16 -64.31
CA SER A 135 2.97 -0.37 -65.53
C SER A 135 3.56 -1.13 -66.74
N SER A 136 3.09 -0.73 -67.94
CA SER A 136 3.54 -1.07 -69.30
C SER A 136 2.86 -2.29 -69.96
N GLY A 137 2.27 -2.19 -71.15
CA GLY A 137 2.35 -1.14 -72.16
C GLY A 137 1.35 -1.37 -73.30
N HIS A 138 1.17 -0.31 -74.08
CA HIS A 138 0.46 -0.25 -75.35
C HIS A 138 1.39 -0.64 -76.50
#